data_AF-V9E5R1-F1
#
_entry.id   AF-V9E5R1-F1
#
_cell.length_a   1.000
_cell.length_b   1.000
_cell.length_c   1.000
_cell.angle_alpha   90.00
_cell.angle_beta   90.00
_cell.angle_gamma   90.00
#
_symmetry.space_group_name_H-M   'P 1'
#
loop_
_entity.id
_entity.type
_entity.pdbx_description
1 polymer ?
#
loop_
_entity_poly.entity_id
_entity_poly.type
_entity_poly.pdbx_seq_one_letter_code
_entity_poly.pdbx_strand_id
1 'polypeptide(L)'
;MEAALVEYIEENFLYTLAQMQEMLHFDFAVRISTSLISKKLCDKMYTMKQVWVEPETCNSAQNIKKRKNFADSLLAHVRNGSFIVWSWGRLLV
;
A
#
# COMPACT_ATOMS: atom_id res chain seq x y z
N MET A 1 7.86 -8.86 -23.11
CA MET A 1 6.51 -9.06 -22.54
C MET A 1 6.56 -9.39 -21.05
N GLU A 2 7.26 -10.43 -20.59
CA GLU A 2 7.42 -10.65 -19.14
C GLU A 2 8.13 -9.50 -18.42
N ALA A 3 9.17 -8.94 -19.05
CA ALA A 3 9.85 -7.75 -18.52
C ALA A 3 8.92 -6.53 -18.42
N ALA A 4 8.04 -6.32 -19.43
CA ALA A 4 7.07 -5.24 -19.41
C ALA A 4 6.04 -5.40 -18.28
N LEU A 5 5.61 -6.64 -18.00
CA LEU A 5 4.72 -6.89 -16.85
C LEU A 5 5.35 -6.51 -15.51
N VAL A 6 6.66 -6.72 -15.35
CA VAL A 6 7.40 -6.29 -14.15
C VAL A 6 7.50 -4.76 -14.11
N GLU A 7 7.86 -4.14 -15.23
CA GLU A 7 7.97 -2.68 -15.35
C GLU A 7 6.65 -1.97 -15.01
N TYR A 8 5.51 -2.46 -15.50
CA TYR A 8 4.20 -1.90 -15.16
C TYR A 8 3.91 -1.94 -13.64
N ILE A 9 4.28 -3.03 -12.96
CA ILE A 9 4.06 -3.17 -11.51
C ILE A 9 4.99 -2.26 -10.73
N GLU A 10 6.25 -2.13 -11.17
CA GLU A 10 7.23 -1.26 -10.52
C GLU A 10 6.86 0.22 -10.68
N GLU A 11 6.27 0.59 -11.82
CA GLU A 11 5.72 1.93 -12.04
C GLU A 11 4.49 2.18 -11.15
N ASN A 12 3.53 1.24 -11.15
CA ASN A 12 2.35 1.33 -10.30
C ASN A 12 1.79 -0.05 -9.92
N PHE A 13 2.05 -0.42 -8.67
CA PHE A 13 1.61 -1.70 -8.09
C PHE A 13 0.08 -1.82 -7.93
N LEU A 14 -0.68 -0.74 -8.16
CA LEU A 14 -2.15 -0.74 -8.09
C LEU A 14 -2.81 -1.18 -9.39
N TYR A 15 -2.06 -1.40 -10.47
CA TYR A 15 -2.64 -1.88 -11.71
C TYR A 15 -3.31 -3.23 -11.53
N THR A 16 -4.54 -3.31 -12.03
CA THR A 16 -5.29 -4.56 -12.09
C THR A 16 -4.83 -5.42 -13.27
N LEU A 17 -5.04 -6.73 -13.19
CA LEU A 17 -4.73 -7.64 -14.30
C LEU A 17 -5.45 -7.26 -15.60
N ALA A 18 -6.66 -6.68 -15.51
CA ALA A 18 -7.41 -6.19 -16.66
C ALA A 18 -6.76 -4.95 -17.29
N GLN A 19 -6.27 -4.02 -16.47
CA GLN A 19 -5.51 -2.86 -16.98
C GLN A 19 -4.21 -3.32 -17.64
N MET A 20 -3.46 -4.22 -17.01
CA MET A 20 -2.24 -4.77 -17.60
C MET A 20 -2.50 -5.51 -18.92
N GLN A 21 -3.65 -6.18 -19.05
CA GLN A 21 -4.07 -6.81 -20.30
C GLN A 21 -4.27 -5.77 -21.42
N GLU A 22 -4.94 -4.66 -21.13
CA GLU A 22 -5.16 -3.58 -22.10
C GLU A 22 -3.84 -2.86 -22.46
N MET A 23 -2.94 -2.68 -21.48
CA MET A 23 -1.59 -2.14 -21.72
C MET A 23 -0.78 -3.04 -22.64
N LEU A 24 -0.78 -4.36 -22.40
CA LEU A 24 -0.13 -5.32 -23.29
C LEU A 24 -0.72 -5.30 -24.71
N HIS A 25 -2.03 -5.11 -24.83
CA HIS A 25 -2.68 -4.97 -26.13
C HIS A 25 -2.27 -3.67 -26.83
N PHE A 26 -2.15 -2.56 -26.11
CA PHE A 26 -1.71 -1.28 -26.66
C PHE A 26 -0.23 -1.31 -27.10
N ASP A 27 0.66 -1.80 -26.24
CA ASP A 27 2.12 -1.75 -26.46
C ASP A 27 2.61 -2.80 -27.47
N PHE A 28 1.99 -3.99 -27.47
CA PHE A 28 2.47 -5.14 -28.25
C PHE A 28 1.45 -5.66 -29.26
N ALA A 29 0.25 -5.10 -29.35
CA ALA A 29 -0.86 -5.61 -30.17
C ALA A 29 -1.25 -7.07 -29.85
N VAL A 30 -0.99 -7.52 -28.60
CA VAL A 30 -1.31 -8.89 -28.16
C VAL A 30 -2.35 -8.85 -27.04
N ARG A 31 -3.41 -9.64 -27.20
CA ARG A 31 -4.42 -9.83 -26.16
C ARG A 31 -4.20 -11.15 -25.43
N ILE A 32 -3.84 -11.06 -24.16
CA ILE A 32 -3.53 -12.23 -23.31
C ILE A 32 -4.55 -12.33 -22.18
N SER A 33 -4.93 -13.55 -21.79
CA SER A 33 -5.85 -13.72 -20.65
C SER A 33 -5.24 -13.22 -19.34
N THR A 34 -6.08 -12.67 -18.46
CA THR A 34 -5.68 -12.28 -17.10
C THR A 34 -5.12 -13.45 -16.29
N SER A 35 -5.56 -14.68 -16.57
CA SER A 35 -5.01 -15.91 -15.97
C SER A 35 -3.56 -16.16 -16.38
N LEU A 36 -3.19 -15.92 -17.64
CA LEU A 36 -1.81 -16.09 -18.09
C LEU A 36 -0.93 -14.96 -17.53
N ILE A 37 -1.43 -13.73 -17.49
CA ILE A 37 -0.71 -12.61 -16.84
C ILE A 37 -0.44 -12.94 -15.38
N SER A 38 -1.46 -13.37 -14.63
CA SER A 38 -1.32 -13.79 -13.22
C SER A 38 -0.28 -14.89 -13.06
N LYS A 39 -0.33 -15.94 -13.90
CA LYS A 39 0.66 -17.02 -13.87
C LYS A 39 2.09 -16.49 -14.11
N LYS A 40 2.28 -15.63 -15.11
CA LYS A 40 3.59 -15.04 -15.43
C LYS A 40 4.13 -14.18 -14.30
N LEU A 41 3.26 -13.46 -13.59
CA LEU A 41 3.64 -12.70 -12.40
C LEU A 41 4.03 -13.62 -11.24
N CYS A 42 3.27 -14.69 -10.99
CA CYS A 42 3.61 -15.70 -9.99
C CYS A 42 4.98 -16.36 -10.28
N ASP A 43 5.28 -16.66 -11.54
CA ASP A 43 6.59 -17.20 -11.96
C ASP A 43 7.75 -16.24 -11.67
N LYS A 44 7.46 -14.93 -11.54
CA LYS A 44 8.41 -13.87 -11.14
C LYS A 44 8.34 -13.53 -9.65
N MET A 45 7.67 -14.36 -8.84
CA MET A 45 7.46 -14.16 -7.40
C MET A 45 6.59 -12.96 -7.03
N TYR A 46 5.83 -12.39 -7.98
CA TYR A 46 4.81 -11.40 -7.67
C TYR A 46 3.49 -12.08 -7.32
N THR A 47 2.86 -11.63 -6.24
CA THR A 47 1.54 -12.11 -5.82
C THR A 47 0.53 -10.97 -5.89
N MET A 48 -0.54 -11.16 -6.64
CA MET A 48 -1.66 -10.21 -6.64
C MET A 48 -2.39 -10.28 -5.31
N LYS A 49 -2.53 -9.13 -4.65
CA LYS A 49 -3.26 -8.98 -3.39
C LYS A 49 -4.19 -7.77 -3.48
N GLN A 50 -5.30 -7.83 -2.74
CA GLN A 50 -6.10 -6.63 -2.53
C GLN A 50 -5.32 -5.68 -1.61
N VAL A 51 -5.12 -4.45 -2.07
CA VAL A 51 -4.44 -3.40 -1.30
C VAL A 51 -5.45 -2.35 -0.90
N TRP A 52 -5.43 -1.98 0.38
CA TRP A 52 -6.18 -0.82 0.88
C TRP A 52 -5.35 0.43 0.65
N VAL A 53 -5.88 1.35 -0.16
CA VAL A 53 -5.26 2.66 -0.38
C VAL A 53 -5.85 3.63 0.63
N GLU A 54 -5.03 4.09 1.59
CA GLU A 54 -5.45 5.14 2.52
C GLU A 54 -5.52 6.49 1.78
N PRO A 55 -6.56 7.30 2.02
CA PRO A 55 -6.64 8.64 1.48
C PRO A 55 -5.41 9.48 1.87
N GLU A 56 -4.88 10.27 0.93
CA GLU A 56 -3.75 11.18 1.19
C GLU A 56 -4.02 12.14 2.36
N THR A 57 -5.28 12.49 2.59
CA THR A 57 -5.69 13.33 3.72
C THR A 57 -5.35 12.69 5.07
N CYS A 58 -5.46 11.37 5.20
CA CYS A 58 -5.05 10.60 6.39
C CYS A 58 -3.52 10.58 6.56
N ASN A 59 -2.78 10.52 5.45
CA ASN A 59 -1.32 10.46 5.41
C ASN A 59 -0.64 11.79 5.08
N SER A 60 -1.33 12.92 5.28
CA SER A 60 -0.71 14.23 5.10
C SER A 60 0.49 14.38 6.04
N ALA A 61 1.53 15.09 5.59
CA ALA A 61 2.73 15.34 6.40
C ALA A 61 2.40 15.92 7.78
N GLN A 62 1.34 16.73 7.85
CA GLN A 62 0.82 17.30 9.09
C GLN A 62 0.25 16.23 10.02
N ASN A 63 -0.56 15.31 9.51
CA ASN A 63 -1.14 14.23 10.31
C ASN A 63 -0.09 13.18 10.73
N ILE A 64 0.89 12.89 9.87
CA ILE A 64 2.04 12.07 10.21
C ILE A 64 2.80 12.70 11.38
N LYS A 65 3.10 14.00 11.31
CA LYS A 65 3.78 14.73 12.40
C LYS A 65 2.98 14.71 13.70
N LYS A 66 1.67 14.94 13.64
CA LYS A 66 0.78 14.87 14.82
C LYS A 66 0.80 13.48 15.46
N ARG A 67 0.69 12.41 14.67
CA ARG A 67 0.75 11.01 15.14
C ARG A 67 2.08 10.70 15.80
N LYS A 68 3.20 11.14 15.18
CA LYS A 68 4.53 10.96 15.75
C LYS A 68 4.69 11.69 17.09
N ASN A 69 4.36 12.97 17.15
CA ASN A 69 4.46 13.76 18.38
C ASN A 69 3.63 13.16 19.52
N PHE A 70 2.42 12.69 19.19
CA PHE A 70 1.56 12.01 20.17
C PHE A 70 2.20 10.71 20.67
N ALA A 71 2.74 9.87 19.77
CA ALA A 71 3.42 8.64 20.15
C ALA A 71 4.67 8.90 21.00
N ASP A 72 5.49 9.89 20.64
CA ASP A 72 6.69 10.28 21.39
C ASP A 72 6.32 10.75 22.80
N SER A 73 5.27 11.58 22.94
CA SER A 73 4.74 12.02 24.23
C SER A 73 4.26 10.84 25.07
N LEU A 74 3.48 9.94 24.46
CA LEU A 74 2.96 8.74 25.14
C LEU A 74 4.11 7.85 25.65
N LEU A 75 5.13 7.62 24.83
CA LEU A 75 6.31 6.85 25.23
C LEU A 75 7.07 7.50 26.38
N ALA A 76 7.14 8.84 26.45
CA ALA A 76 7.74 9.54 27.57
C ALA A 76 6.98 9.30 28.88
N HIS A 77 5.64 9.37 28.85
CA HIS A 77 4.80 9.05 30.00
C HIS A 77 4.94 7.60 30.46
N VAL A 78 5.00 6.64 29.52
CA VAL A 78 5.28 5.22 29.84
C VAL A 78 6.60 5.10 30.59
N ARG A 79 7.67 5.74 30.09
CA ARG A 79 9.01 5.69 30.72
C ARG A 79 9.03 6.31 32.12
N ASN A 80 8.23 7.34 32.35
CA ASN A 80 8.10 7.99 33.65
C ASN A 80 7.20 7.21 34.63
N GLY A 81 6.60 6.08 34.22
CA GLY A 81 5.71 5.29 35.04
C GLY A 81 4.32 5.92 35.23
N SER A 82 3.92 6.85 34.36
CA SER A 82 2.59 7.46 34.40
C SER A 82 1.50 6.42 34.12
N PHE A 83 0.34 6.58 34.76
CA PHE A 83 -0.84 5.76 34.47
C PHE A 83 -1.50 6.24 33.18
N ILE A 84 -1.69 5.31 32.24
CA ILE A 84 -2.34 5.60 30.97
C ILE A 84 -3.80 5.17 31.07
N VAL A 85 -4.72 6.11 30.90
CA VAL A 85 -6.16 5.86 30.94
C VAL A 85 -6.77 6.12 29.57
N TRP A 86 -7.47 5.12 29.04
CA TRP A 86 -8.24 5.26 27.81
C TRP A 86 -9.72 5.42 28.13
N SER A 87 -10.34 6.52 27.68
CA SER A 87 -11.76 6.79 27.88
C SER A 87 -12.38 7.44 26.65
N TRP A 88 -13.45 6.84 26.13
CA TRP A 88 -14.27 7.36 25.01
C TRP A 88 -13.46 7.96 23.85
N GLY A 89 -12.47 7.21 23.35
CA GLY A 89 -11.65 7.62 22.20
C GLY A 89 -10.56 8.65 22.52
N ARG A 90 -10.35 8.97 23.80
CA ARG A 90 -9.30 9.88 24.25
C ARG A 90 -8.35 9.15 25.20
N LEU A 91 -7.05 9.33 24.95
CA LEU A 91 -6.00 8.85 25.84
C LEU A 91 -5.64 9.98 26.81
N LEU A 92 -5.68 9.67 28.11
CA LEU A 92 -5.23 10.53 29.19
C LEU A 92 -3.94 9.91 29.74
N VAL A 93 -2.90 10.74 29.89
CA VAL A 93 -1.55 10.34 30.28
C VAL A 93 -1.06 11.20 31.43
#